data_AF-A0A7S2ZMM8-F1
#
_entry.id   AF-A0A7S2ZMM8-F1
#
_cell.length_a   1.000
_cell.length_b   1.000
_cell.length_c   1.000
_cell.angle_alpha   90.00
_cell.angle_beta   90.00
_cell.angle_gamma   90.00
#
_symmetry.space_group_name_H-M   'P 1'
#
loop_
_entity.id
_entity.type
_entity.pdbx_description
1 polymer ?
#
loop_
_entity_poly.entity_id
_entity_poly.type
_entity_poly.pdbx_seq_one_letter_code
_entity_poly.pdbx_strand_id
1 'polypeptide(L)'
;MLNMRWVHIFLQLFLSYYYVTIAIRENILRENGSNIKSWWIQHHYLMVGCGVVLMTWPPTESYHQFSLILHAFGLYVSFLQIFQTRYQMARLYTQRALGKAGEMDVVNTDTRETHWTGSVKLLLPMVWFGHMFQLHLAIYAFRIWLSFPKEIHPLCVSMFNLAMFLGNFSTTLIVVREKAKNRTANNKKTQ
;
A
#
# COMPACT_ATOMS: atom_id res chain seq x y z
N MET A 1 4.01 7.46 32.50
CA MET A 1 3.17 7.44 31.27
C MET A 1 4.10 7.56 30.08
N LEU A 2 4.19 6.51 29.24
CA LEU A 2 4.99 6.56 28.02
C LEU A 2 4.46 7.71 27.15
N ASN A 3 5.31 8.67 26.79
CA ASN A 3 4.88 9.79 25.96
C ASN A 3 4.67 9.28 24.51
N MET A 4 3.41 8.90 24.22
CA MET A 4 2.99 8.27 22.96
C MET A 4 3.35 9.08 21.71
N ARG A 5 3.63 10.38 21.86
CA ARG A 5 4.11 11.25 20.77
C ARG A 5 5.48 10.82 20.25
N TRP A 6 6.42 10.47 21.13
CA TRP A 6 7.76 10.03 20.71
C TRP A 6 7.69 8.71 19.98
N VAL A 7 6.87 7.77 20.46
CA VAL A 7 6.63 6.50 19.77
C VAL A 7 6.09 6.73 18.36
N HIS A 8 5.11 7.63 18.20
CA HIS A 8 4.61 8.01 16.89
C HIS A 8 5.72 8.59 15.99
N ILE A 9 6.53 9.52 16.48
CA ILE A 9 7.63 10.12 15.71
C ILE A 9 8.62 9.05 15.25
N PHE A 10 9.09 8.21 16.17
CA PHE A 10 10.04 7.14 15.85
C PHE A 10 9.46 6.15 14.85
N LEU A 11 8.17 5.81 14.98
CA LEU A 11 7.48 4.96 14.03
C LEU A 11 7.43 5.59 12.63
N GLN A 12 7.04 6.86 12.51
CA GLN A 12 6.99 7.54 11.22
C GLN A 12 8.37 7.71 10.58
N LEU A 13 9.40 7.98 11.40
CA LEU A 13 10.78 8.06 10.94
C LEU A 13 11.26 6.72 10.40
N PHE A 14 11.03 5.64 11.14
CA PHE A 14 11.38 4.28 10.72
C PHE A 14 10.66 3.87 9.43
N LEU A 15 9.35 4.11 9.34
CA LEU A 15 8.57 3.83 8.14
C LEU A 15 9.06 4.63 6.95
N SER A 16 9.38 5.92 7.14
CA SER A 16 9.93 6.76 6.06
C SER A 16 11.28 6.22 5.58
N TYR A 17 12.19 5.87 6.49
CA TYR A 17 13.45 5.22 6.15
C TYR A 17 13.25 3.92 5.37
N TYR A 18 12.32 3.08 5.83
CA TYR A 18 11.99 1.81 5.18
C TYR A 18 11.48 2.01 3.74
N TYR A 19 10.51 2.91 3.54
CA TYR A 19 9.95 3.19 2.21
C TYR A 19 10.97 3.84 1.27
N VAL A 20 11.85 4.73 1.75
CA VAL A 20 12.95 5.26 0.93
C VAL A 20 13.88 4.13 0.48
N THR A 21 14.25 3.23 1.38
CA THR A 21 15.15 2.11 1.07
C THR A 21 14.54 1.21 -0.01
N ILE A 22 13.24 0.90 0.09
CA ILE A 22 12.55 0.12 -0.94
C ILE A 22 12.50 0.87 -2.26
N ALA A 23 12.16 2.16 -2.26
CA ALA A 23 12.09 2.95 -3.48
C ALA A 23 13.44 2.96 -4.21
N ILE A 24 14.54 3.18 -3.49
CA ILE A 24 15.89 3.15 -4.08
C ILE A 24 16.20 1.76 -4.65
N ARG A 25 15.96 0.70 -3.87
CA ARG A 25 16.16 -0.68 -4.32
C ARG A 25 15.37 -0.99 -5.59
N GLU A 26 14.09 -0.66 -5.62
CA GLU A 26 13.21 -0.96 -6.76
C GLU A 26 13.59 -0.15 -8.00
N ASN A 27 14.08 1.08 -7.86
CA ASN A 27 14.64 1.83 -8.98
C ASN A 27 15.86 1.13 -9.56
N ILE A 28 16.83 0.73 -8.73
CA ILE A 28 18.03 0.00 -9.19
C ILE A 28 17.64 -1.31 -9.89
N LEU A 29 16.69 -2.06 -9.33
CA LEU A 29 16.21 -3.30 -9.94
C LEU A 29 15.55 -3.06 -11.29
N ARG A 30 14.75 -1.99 -11.40
CA ARG A 30 14.08 -1.62 -12.65
C ARG A 30 15.06 -1.24 -13.75
N GLU A 31 16.09 -0.45 -13.42
CA GLU A 31 17.17 -0.13 -14.36
C GLU A 31 17.96 -1.37 -14.79
N ASN A 32 18.07 -2.37 -13.91
CA ASN A 32 18.68 -3.68 -14.21
C ASN A 32 17.70 -4.69 -14.88
N GLY A 33 16.56 -4.23 -15.41
CA GLY A 33 15.64 -5.06 -16.20
C GLY A 33 14.57 -5.80 -15.42
N SER A 34 14.43 -5.58 -14.11
CA SER A 34 13.34 -6.15 -13.30
C SER A 34 11.99 -5.54 -13.68
N ASN A 35 10.96 -6.36 -13.82
CA ASN A 35 9.62 -5.90 -14.22
C ASN A 35 8.83 -5.32 -13.03
N ILE A 36 9.17 -4.09 -12.65
CA ILE A 36 8.52 -3.36 -11.56
C ILE A 36 7.68 -2.22 -12.16
N LYS A 37 6.37 -2.22 -11.89
CA LYS A 37 5.49 -1.12 -12.36
C LYS A 37 5.86 0.19 -11.66
N SER A 38 5.83 1.27 -12.44
CA SER A 38 6.14 2.63 -11.93
C SER A 38 5.27 3.06 -10.75
N TRP A 39 4.00 2.62 -10.71
CA TRP A 39 3.09 2.92 -9.61
C TRP A 39 3.66 2.50 -8.24
N TRP A 40 4.27 1.32 -8.13
CA TRP A 40 4.77 0.83 -6.84
C TRP A 40 5.93 1.68 -6.30
N ILE A 41 6.82 2.13 -7.19
CA ILE A 41 7.90 3.05 -6.83
C ILE A 41 7.31 4.41 -6.42
N GLN A 42 6.35 4.95 -7.18
CA GLN A 42 5.68 6.22 -6.86
C GLN A 42 4.93 6.16 -5.52
N HIS A 43 4.24 5.05 -5.25
CA HIS A 43 3.56 4.76 -4.00
C HIS A 43 4.51 4.86 -2.80
N HIS A 44 5.73 4.31 -2.90
CA HIS A 44 6.72 4.41 -1.83
C HIS A 44 7.11 5.86 -1.56
N TYR A 45 7.33 6.67 -2.59
CA TYR A 45 7.62 8.09 -2.42
C TYR A 45 6.45 8.88 -1.80
N LEU A 46 5.21 8.56 -2.18
CA LEU A 46 4.02 9.15 -1.56
C LEU A 46 3.91 8.79 -0.07
N MET A 47 4.25 7.55 0.31
CA MET A 47 4.29 7.15 1.72
C MET A 47 5.35 7.90 2.51
N VAL A 48 6.53 8.13 1.94
CA VAL A 48 7.58 8.95 2.57
C VAL A 48 7.10 10.38 2.79
N GLY A 49 6.50 11.00 1.78
CA GLY A 49 5.92 12.35 1.90
C GLY A 49 4.86 12.43 2.98
N CYS A 50 3.93 11.47 3.02
CA CYS A 50 2.91 11.37 4.05
C CYS A 50 3.53 11.18 5.46
N GLY A 51 4.55 10.31 5.58
CA GLY A 51 5.27 10.08 6.83
C GLY A 51 5.93 11.35 7.38
N VAL A 52 6.53 12.18 6.52
CA VAL A 52 7.08 13.49 6.91
C VAL A 52 6.01 14.44 7.44
N VAL A 53 4.85 14.51 6.77
CA VAL A 53 3.72 15.34 7.23
C VAL A 53 3.21 14.86 8.59
N LEU A 54 3.04 13.55 8.77
CA LEU A 54 2.59 12.97 10.04
C LEU A 54 3.61 13.20 11.17
N MET A 55 4.90 13.08 10.87
CA MET A 55 5.97 13.31 11.84
C MET A 55 5.98 14.77 12.34
N THR A 56 5.84 15.72 11.41
CA THR A 56 5.87 17.17 11.67
C THR A 56 4.56 17.72 12.24
N TRP A 57 3.45 16.98 12.17
CA TRP A 57 2.16 17.40 12.72
C TRP A 57 2.27 17.65 14.24
N PRO A 58 2.11 18.89 14.73
CA PRO A 58 2.16 19.18 16.17
C PRO A 58 1.03 18.46 16.93
N PRO A 59 1.19 18.22 18.25
CA PRO A 59 0.15 17.61 19.09
C PRO A 59 -0.98 18.61 19.38
N THR A 60 -1.67 19.04 18.32
CA THR A 60 -2.84 19.92 18.35
C THR A 60 -4.12 19.10 18.49
N GLU A 61 -5.24 19.77 18.72
CA GLU A 61 -6.56 19.13 18.78
C GLU A 61 -6.89 18.34 17.49
N SER A 62 -6.51 18.89 16.32
CA SER A 62 -6.72 18.21 15.03
C SER A 62 -5.98 16.86 14.95
N TYR A 63 -4.74 16.81 15.47
CA TYR A 63 -3.96 15.58 15.57
C TYR A 63 -4.60 14.60 16.53
N HIS A 64 -5.05 15.07 17.71
CA HIS A 64 -5.68 14.20 18.70
C HIS A 64 -6.93 13.50 18.14
N GLN A 65 -7.78 14.23 17.41
CA GLN A 65 -8.96 13.68 16.73
C GLN A 65 -8.59 12.67 15.64
N PHE A 66 -7.52 12.91 14.88
CA PHE A 66 -7.11 12.02 13.80
C PHE A 66 -6.30 10.80 14.28
N SER A 67 -5.59 10.92 15.39
CA SER A 67 -4.56 9.96 15.78
C SER A 67 -5.09 8.54 15.96
N LEU A 68 -6.25 8.35 16.59
CA LEU A 68 -6.78 7.00 16.85
C LEU A 68 -7.05 6.23 15.54
N ILE A 69 -7.71 6.89 14.59
CA ILE A 69 -8.06 6.25 13.32
C ILE A 69 -6.82 6.01 12.44
N LEU A 70 -5.83 6.90 12.50
CA LEU A 70 -4.52 6.72 11.85
C LEU A 70 -3.82 5.46 12.37
N HIS A 71 -3.71 5.30 13.69
CA HIS A 71 -3.02 4.14 14.27
C HIS A 71 -3.80 2.84 14.02
N ALA A 72 -5.13 2.87 14.10
CA ALA A 72 -5.98 1.73 13.75
C ALA A 72 -5.78 1.29 12.29
N PHE A 73 -5.70 2.25 11.36
CA PHE A 73 -5.37 1.97 9.97
C PHE A 73 -3.95 1.40 9.81
N GLY A 74 -2.96 1.97 10.52
CA GLY A 74 -1.58 1.46 10.51
C GLY A 74 -1.47 0.01 10.99
N LEU A 75 -2.20 -0.36 12.04
CA LEU A 75 -2.30 -1.75 12.53
C LEU A 75 -2.96 -2.66 11.49
N TYR A 76 -4.06 -2.21 10.89
CA TYR A 76 -4.75 -2.93 9.83
C TYR A 76 -3.83 -3.19 8.62
N VAL A 77 -3.12 -2.16 8.14
CA VAL A 77 -2.17 -2.29 7.02
C VAL A 77 -1.02 -3.22 7.39
N SER A 78 -0.50 -3.14 8.62
CA SER A 78 0.56 -4.05 9.09
C SER A 78 0.11 -5.51 9.07
N PHE A 79 -1.12 -5.78 9.52
CA PHE A 79 -1.72 -7.11 9.44
C PHE A 79 -1.85 -7.56 7.99
N LEU A 80 -2.42 -6.72 7.12
CA LEU A 80 -2.59 -7.03 5.70
C LEU A 80 -1.24 -7.31 5.00
N GLN A 81 -0.20 -6.54 5.33
CA GLN A 81 1.14 -6.68 4.77
C GLN A 81 1.76 -8.06 5.08
N ILE A 82 1.48 -8.64 6.25
CA ILE A 82 1.95 -10.00 6.59
C ILE A 82 1.35 -11.03 5.63
N PHE A 83 0.04 -10.96 5.37
CA PHE A 83 -0.63 -11.87 4.45
C PHE A 83 -0.16 -11.66 3.00
N GLN A 84 -0.03 -10.41 2.57
CA GLN A 84 0.46 -10.07 1.23
C GLN A 84 1.89 -10.59 1.04
N THR A 85 2.79 -10.34 2.00
CA THR A 85 4.19 -10.76 1.91
C THR A 85 4.30 -12.29 1.87
N ARG A 86 3.59 -13.02 2.73
CA ARG A 86 3.59 -14.49 2.69
C ARG A 86 3.08 -15.03 1.36
N TYR A 87 1.98 -14.46 0.85
CA TYR A 87 1.40 -14.86 -0.42
C TYR A 87 2.36 -14.61 -1.59
N GLN A 88 2.93 -13.40 -1.67
CA GLN A 88 3.82 -13.00 -2.75
C GLN A 88 5.16 -13.76 -2.70
N MET A 89 5.71 -14.03 -1.51
CA MET A 89 6.92 -14.86 -1.33
C MET A 89 6.71 -16.29 -1.81
N ALA A 90 5.59 -16.92 -1.41
CA ALA A 90 5.26 -18.27 -1.86
C ALA A 90 5.13 -18.35 -3.39
N ARG A 91 4.49 -17.33 -4.00
CA ARG A 91 4.35 -17.25 -5.46
C ARG A 91 5.69 -17.07 -6.15
N LEU A 92 6.55 -16.16 -5.67
CA LEU A 92 7.88 -15.94 -6.24
C LEU A 92 8.73 -17.22 -6.17
N TYR A 93 8.67 -17.94 -5.05
CA TYR A 93 9.37 -19.23 -4.91
C TYR A 93 8.92 -20.24 -5.96
N THR A 94 7.61 -20.41 -6.18
CA THR A 94 7.09 -21.28 -7.24
C THR A 94 7.55 -20.85 -8.62
N GLN A 95 7.54 -19.54 -8.92
CA GLN A 95 7.99 -19.04 -10.23
C GLN A 95 9.49 -19.29 -10.45
N ARG A 96 10.32 -19.14 -9.41
CA ARG A 96 11.75 -19.48 -9.48
C ARG A 96 11.96 -20.98 -9.71
N ALA A 97 11.23 -21.84 -9.00
CA ALA A 97 11.31 -23.29 -9.19
C ALA A 97 10.87 -23.73 -10.61
N LEU A 98 9.95 -22.98 -11.24
CA LEU A 98 9.51 -23.21 -12.61
C LEU A 98 10.41 -22.56 -13.68
N GLY A 99 11.49 -21.86 -13.28
CA GLY A 99 12.37 -21.13 -14.19
C GLY A 99 11.73 -19.90 -14.85
N LYS A 100 10.62 -19.40 -14.29
CA LYS A 100 9.84 -18.28 -14.84
C LYS A 100 10.16 -16.92 -14.19
N ALA A 101 10.93 -16.91 -13.11
CA ALA A 101 11.38 -15.70 -12.44
C ALA A 101 12.90 -15.54 -12.61
N GLY A 102 13.32 -14.35 -13.00
CA GLY A 102 14.74 -13.99 -13.08
C GLY A 102 15.37 -13.79 -11.71
N GLU A 103 16.71 -13.77 -11.65
CA GLU A 103 17.44 -13.53 -10.39
C GLU A 103 17.11 -12.15 -9.78
N MET A 104 16.84 -11.18 -10.63
CA MET A 104 16.48 -9.81 -10.26
C MET A 104 14.98 -9.62 -9.96
N ASP A 105 14.17 -10.68 -10.05
CA ASP A 105 12.75 -10.60 -9.72
C ASP A 105 12.54 -10.59 -8.21
N VAL A 106 11.72 -9.65 -7.78
CA VAL A 106 11.35 -9.45 -6.39
C VAL A 106 9.88 -9.71 -6.16
N VAL A 107 9.55 -9.86 -4.88
CA VAL A 107 8.20 -10.01 -4.38
C VAL A 107 7.41 -8.76 -4.73
N ASN A 108 6.64 -8.83 -5.80
CA ASN A 108 5.83 -7.72 -6.29
C ASN A 108 4.36 -8.16 -6.36
N THR A 109 3.40 -7.24 -6.30
CA THR A 109 1.97 -7.58 -6.37
C THR A 109 1.55 -8.09 -7.75
N ASP A 110 2.30 -7.72 -8.79
CA ASP A 110 1.83 -7.72 -10.19
C ASP A 110 2.43 -8.76 -11.15
N THR A 111 3.08 -9.83 -10.67
CA THR A 111 3.57 -10.85 -11.61
C THR A 111 2.41 -11.61 -12.27
N ARG A 112 2.45 -11.68 -13.61
CA ARG A 112 1.41 -12.11 -14.58
C ARG A 112 0.77 -13.47 -14.33
N GLU A 113 1.34 -14.32 -13.48
CA GLU A 113 0.89 -15.70 -13.25
C GLU A 113 0.23 -15.89 -11.88
N THR A 114 -0.70 -15.01 -11.54
CA THR A 114 -1.50 -15.16 -10.31
C THR A 114 -2.66 -16.11 -10.58
N HIS A 115 -2.52 -17.38 -10.19
CA HIS A 115 -3.61 -18.35 -10.25
C HIS A 115 -4.77 -17.96 -9.29
N TRP A 116 -6.01 -18.36 -9.60
CA TRP A 116 -7.16 -18.25 -8.67
C TRP A 116 -7.07 -19.30 -7.56
N THR A 117 -6.02 -19.22 -6.75
CA THR A 117 -5.83 -20.10 -5.59
C THR A 117 -6.70 -19.64 -4.41
N GLY A 118 -6.99 -20.53 -3.46
CA GLY A 118 -7.75 -20.21 -2.24
C GLY A 118 -7.21 -18.98 -1.48
N SER A 119 -5.89 -18.81 -1.45
CA SER A 119 -5.23 -17.67 -0.81
C SER A 119 -5.59 -16.31 -1.42
N VAL A 120 -5.81 -16.23 -2.75
CA VAL A 120 -6.20 -14.97 -3.40
C VAL A 120 -7.65 -14.61 -3.08
N LYS A 121 -8.53 -15.62 -2.94
CA LYS A 121 -9.93 -15.41 -2.55
C LYS A 121 -10.07 -14.86 -1.13
N LEU A 122 -9.15 -15.23 -0.24
CA LEU A 122 -9.08 -14.68 1.12
C LEU A 122 -8.44 -13.28 1.14
N LEU A 123 -7.37 -13.08 0.36
CA LEU A 123 -6.59 -11.83 0.38
C LEU A 123 -7.33 -10.66 -0.28
N LEU A 124 -8.02 -10.90 -1.40
CA LEU A 124 -8.70 -9.85 -2.17
C LEU A 124 -9.74 -9.05 -1.37
N PRO A 125 -10.69 -9.66 -0.62
CA PRO A 125 -11.65 -8.89 0.17
C PRO A 125 -10.98 -8.07 1.27
N MET A 126 -9.89 -8.58 1.86
CA MET A 126 -9.10 -7.81 2.82
C MET A 126 -8.49 -6.58 2.12
N VAL A 127 -7.77 -6.75 1.01
CA VAL A 127 -7.22 -5.64 0.24
C VAL A 127 -8.28 -4.60 -0.14
N TRP A 128 -9.46 -5.06 -0.55
CA TRP A 128 -10.58 -4.17 -0.91
C TRP A 128 -11.09 -3.35 0.28
N PHE A 129 -11.23 -3.98 1.45
CA PHE A 129 -11.54 -3.27 2.69
C PHE A 129 -10.45 -2.25 3.05
N GLY A 130 -9.17 -2.61 2.87
CA GLY A 130 -8.06 -1.70 3.09
C GLY A 130 -8.16 -0.42 2.25
N HIS A 131 -8.53 -0.54 0.97
CA HIS A 131 -8.75 0.63 0.11
C HIS A 131 -9.91 1.51 0.61
N MET A 132 -11.02 0.91 1.04
CA MET A 132 -12.15 1.67 1.58
C MET A 132 -11.81 2.36 2.89
N PHE A 133 -11.04 1.71 3.76
CA PHE A 133 -10.56 2.30 5.00
C PHE A 133 -9.61 3.47 4.69
N GLN A 134 -8.73 3.32 3.71
CA GLN A 134 -7.84 4.40 3.25
C GLN A 134 -8.62 5.61 2.71
N LEU A 135 -9.67 5.38 1.91
CA LEU A 135 -10.56 6.45 1.44
C LEU A 135 -11.28 7.14 2.61
N HIS A 136 -11.74 6.37 3.59
CA HIS A 136 -12.35 6.92 4.79
C HIS A 136 -11.39 7.82 5.58
N LEU A 137 -10.12 7.42 5.71
CA LEU A 137 -9.07 8.28 6.29
C LEU A 137 -8.93 9.60 5.53
N ALA A 138 -8.89 9.55 4.19
CA ALA A 138 -8.76 10.74 3.37
C ALA A 138 -9.94 11.72 3.60
N ILE A 139 -11.17 11.21 3.61
CA ILE A 139 -12.38 12.01 3.86
C ILE A 139 -12.39 12.55 5.29
N TYR A 140 -12.03 11.74 6.28
CA TYR A 140 -12.02 12.17 7.68
C TYR A 140 -10.97 13.24 7.94
N ALA A 141 -9.75 13.09 7.40
CA ALA A 141 -8.71 14.12 7.46
C ALA A 141 -9.16 15.44 6.80
N PHE A 142 -9.87 15.36 5.67
CA PHE A 142 -10.44 16.55 5.03
C PHE A 142 -11.48 17.25 5.91
N ARG A 143 -12.35 16.47 6.58
CA ARG A 143 -13.33 17.04 7.52
C ARG A 143 -12.66 17.72 8.72
N ILE A 144 -11.58 17.15 9.24
CA ILE A 144 -10.78 17.80 10.30
C ILE A 144 -10.19 19.11 9.79
N TRP A 145 -9.66 19.14 8.56
CA TRP A 145 -9.16 20.38 7.96
C TRP A 145 -10.25 21.46 7.85
N LEU A 146 -11.49 21.10 7.50
CA LEU A 146 -12.60 22.06 7.47
C LEU A 146 -12.88 22.71 8.85
N SER A 147 -12.68 21.96 9.93
CA SER A 147 -12.80 22.48 11.31
C SER A 147 -11.57 23.28 11.77
N PHE A 148 -10.38 22.96 11.24
CA PHE A 148 -9.11 23.58 11.60
C PHE A 148 -8.33 24.08 10.36
N PRO A 149 -8.87 25.04 9.57
CA PRO A 149 -8.32 25.38 8.26
C PRO A 149 -6.93 26.04 8.30
N LYS A 150 -6.54 26.58 9.46
CA LYS A 150 -5.20 27.14 9.70
C LYS A 150 -4.11 26.07 9.77
N GLU A 151 -4.47 24.81 10.02
CA GLU A 151 -3.53 23.70 10.07
C GLU A 151 -3.48 22.99 8.73
N ILE A 152 -2.33 23.03 8.05
CA ILE A 152 -2.18 22.44 6.70
C ILE A 152 -2.01 20.90 6.74
N HIS A 153 -1.56 20.34 7.86
CA HIS A 153 -1.29 18.90 8.00
C HIS A 153 -2.49 18.00 7.65
N PRO A 154 -3.72 18.21 8.18
CA PRO A 154 -4.87 17.38 7.82
C PRO A 154 -5.22 17.46 6.32
N LEU A 155 -5.04 18.61 5.67
CA LEU A 155 -5.22 18.75 4.23
C LEU A 155 -4.18 17.90 3.46
N CYS A 156 -2.90 18.03 3.80
CA CYS A 156 -1.83 17.26 3.17
C CYS A 156 -2.06 15.75 3.34
N VAL A 157 -2.38 15.29 4.55
CA VAL A 157 -2.66 13.87 4.83
C VAL A 157 -3.87 13.38 4.04
N SER A 158 -4.91 14.21 3.91
CA SER A 158 -6.06 13.89 3.06
C SER A 158 -5.66 13.68 1.60
N MET A 159 -4.89 14.60 1.04
CA MET A 159 -4.42 14.54 -0.35
C MET A 159 -3.54 13.31 -0.61
N PHE A 160 -2.60 13.01 0.28
CA PHE A 160 -1.76 11.80 0.18
C PHE A 160 -2.62 10.54 0.21
N ASN A 161 -3.54 10.40 1.18
CA ASN A 161 -4.38 9.21 1.27
C ASN A 161 -5.33 9.06 0.08
N LEU A 162 -5.83 10.17 -0.48
CA LEU A 162 -6.67 10.13 -1.68
C LEU A 162 -5.89 9.70 -2.92
N ALA A 163 -4.69 10.26 -3.14
CA ALA A 163 -3.83 9.86 -4.26
C ALA A 163 -3.47 8.36 -4.19
N MET A 164 -3.15 7.90 -2.98
CA MET A 164 -2.82 6.51 -2.70
C MET A 164 -4.01 5.58 -2.91
N PHE A 165 -5.20 5.96 -2.42
CA PHE A 165 -6.43 5.24 -2.69
C PHE A 165 -6.67 5.09 -4.20
N LEU A 166 -6.60 6.20 -4.96
CA LEU A 166 -6.88 6.19 -6.39
C LEU A 166 -5.95 5.24 -7.15
N GLY A 167 -4.64 5.29 -6.91
CA GLY A 167 -3.71 4.42 -7.62
C GLY A 167 -3.75 2.96 -7.16
N ASN A 168 -3.90 2.69 -5.85
CA ASN A 168 -4.00 1.34 -5.32
C ASN A 168 -5.30 0.65 -5.76
N PHE A 169 -6.41 1.37 -5.71
CA PHE A 169 -7.72 0.89 -6.15
C PHE A 169 -7.73 0.64 -7.66
N SER A 170 -7.19 1.57 -8.45
CA SER A 170 -7.07 1.41 -9.91
C SER A 170 -6.23 0.18 -10.28
N THR A 171 -5.09 -0.02 -9.62
CA THR A 171 -4.23 -1.19 -9.84
C THR A 171 -4.97 -2.49 -9.50
N THR A 172 -5.69 -2.51 -8.38
CA THR A 172 -6.48 -3.68 -7.98
C THR A 172 -7.60 -3.98 -8.97
N LEU A 173 -8.30 -2.96 -9.47
CA LEU A 173 -9.34 -3.11 -10.49
C LEU A 173 -8.78 -3.67 -11.80
N ILE A 174 -7.62 -3.18 -12.25
CA ILE A 174 -6.95 -3.69 -13.46
C ILE A 174 -6.65 -5.19 -13.30
N VAL A 175 -6.04 -5.58 -12.19
CA VAL A 175 -5.70 -6.99 -11.90
C VAL A 175 -6.96 -7.86 -11.87
N VAL A 176 -8.04 -7.41 -11.21
CA VAL A 176 -9.30 -8.17 -11.14
C VAL A 176 -9.93 -8.32 -12.52
N ARG A 177 -9.93 -7.25 -13.34
CA ARG A 177 -10.49 -7.27 -14.70
C ARG A 177 -9.70 -8.19 -15.63
N GLU A 178 -8.38 -8.10 -15.62
CA GLU A 178 -7.51 -8.99 -16.40
C GLU A 178 -7.75 -10.46 -16.03
N LYS A 179 -7.92 -10.73 -14.73
CA LYS A 179 -8.17 -12.08 -14.23
C LYS A 179 -9.56 -12.61 -14.60
N ALA A 180 -10.58 -11.75 -14.60
CA ALA A 180 -11.92 -12.12 -15.05
C ALA A 180 -11.92 -12.46 -16.55
N LYS A 181 -11.26 -11.65 -17.38
CA LYS A 181 -11.10 -11.88 -18.83
C LYS A 181 -10.40 -13.20 -19.12
N ASN A 182 -9.28 -13.47 -18.45
CA ASN A 182 -8.51 -14.72 -18.65
C ASN A 182 -9.32 -15.97 -18.25
N ARG A 183 -10.14 -15.87 -17.20
CA ARG A 183 -11.02 -16.98 -16.78
C ARG A 183 -12.08 -17.28 -17.83
N THR A 184 -12.72 -16.27 -18.38
CA THR A 184 -13.72 -16.43 -19.46
C THR A 184 -13.08 -17.02 -20.73
N ALA A 185 -11.86 -16.59 -21.07
CA ALA A 185 -11.13 -17.12 -22.22
C ALA A 185 -10.75 -18.60 -22.05
N ASN A 186 -10.29 -19.01 -20.86
CA ASN A 186 -9.98 -20.42 -20.59
C ASN A 186 -11.23 -21.30 -20.62
N ASN A 187 -12.34 -20.87 -20.03
CA ASN A 187 -13.59 -21.65 -20.05
C ASN A 187 -14.12 -21.89 -21.48
N LYS A 188 -13.88 -20.95 -22.42
CA LYS A 188 -14.24 -21.11 -23.84
C LYS A 188 -13.33 -22.06 -24.61
N LYS A 189 -12.11 -22.34 -24.13
CA LYS A 189 -11.17 -23.29 -24.76
C LYS A 189 -11.39 -24.73 -24.31
N THR A 190 -12.09 -24.93 -23.19
CA THR A 190 -12.39 -26.25 -22.62
C THR A 190 -13.77 -26.78 -23.03
N GLN A 191 -14.54 -26.02 -23.81
CA GLN A 191 -15.76 -26.42 -24.52
C GLN A 191 -15.42 -26.66 -25.98
#